data_AF-A0AAE8J5B2-F1
#
_entry.id   AF-A0AAE8J5B2-F1
#
_cell.length_a   1.000
_cell.length_b   1.000
_cell.length_c   1.000
_cell.angle_alpha   90.00
_cell.angle_beta   90.00
_cell.angle_gamma   90.00
#
_symmetry.space_group_name_H-M   'P 1'
#
loop_
_entity.id
_entity.type
_entity.pdbx_description
1 polymer ?
#
loop_
_entity_poly.entity_id
_entity_poly.type
_entity_poly.pdbx_seq_one_letter_code
_entity_poly.pdbx_strand_id
1 'polypeptide(L)'
;MTYVLLGMETQSVLYEADYRSEVNQHRLKANPSEPMAIINKRDLDRALTPTTTDDLKNKYYVRDYAVKQQDETLVHYHERLGKQLRKLFNNGMNRQECLIEMGISNSTLSNIQHQQGIKFKRNTKRISPEMRRQRVKDVTACIASGKTVIETAKITGIADSAIYHIVKAQGLEIQGSKRDRVVPVGLSRNGKVLKFRSMTKAAKFLAVSVSQFQHYRDFNKDIKGYSIIELTPEPIH
;
A
#
# COMPACT_ATOMS: atom_id res chain seq x y z
N MET A 1 5.95 22.56 21.71
CA MET A 1 5.76 21.41 20.78
C MET A 1 5.59 20.20 21.67
N THR A 2 4.42 19.57 21.67
CA THR A 2 4.13 18.55 22.68
C THR A 2 4.61 17.18 22.22
N TYR A 3 5.18 16.42 23.14
CA TYR A 3 5.75 15.08 22.93
C TYR A 3 4.95 14.06 23.71
N VAL A 4 4.86 12.85 23.17
CA VAL A 4 4.15 11.72 23.77
C VAL A 4 5.07 10.52 23.92
N LEU A 5 4.90 9.78 25.03
CA LEU A 5 5.43 8.45 25.25
C LEU A 5 4.41 7.44 24.72
N LEU A 6 4.75 6.77 23.63
CA LEU A 6 3.92 5.76 22.99
C LEU A 6 4.38 4.36 23.42
N GLY A 7 3.45 3.58 23.97
CA GLY A 7 3.63 2.13 24.16
C GLY A 7 3.54 1.42 22.83
N MET A 8 4.59 0.69 22.44
CA MET A 8 4.66 0.11 21.10
C MET A 8 3.83 -1.18 20.97
N GLU A 9 3.64 -1.93 22.06
CA GLU A 9 2.81 -3.15 22.03
C GLU A 9 1.34 -2.79 22.25
N THR A 10 1.08 -1.89 23.21
CA THR A 10 -0.28 -1.42 23.52
C THR A 10 -0.81 -0.40 22.52
N GLN A 11 0.05 0.19 21.69
CA GLN A 11 -0.25 1.28 20.74
C GLN A 11 -1.00 2.44 21.41
N SER A 12 -0.64 2.76 22.65
CA SER A 12 -1.35 3.75 23.47
C SER A 12 -0.41 4.85 23.98
N VAL A 13 -0.94 6.07 24.14
CA VAL A 13 -0.18 7.19 24.74
C VAL A 13 -0.20 7.04 26.25
N LEU A 14 0.98 6.88 26.83
CA LEU A 14 1.17 6.61 28.26
C LEU A 14 1.54 7.87 29.05
N TYR A 15 2.14 8.86 28.39
CA TYR A 15 2.51 10.14 29.01
C TYR A 15 2.67 11.23 27.94
N GLU A 16 2.32 12.47 28.27
CA GLU A 16 2.43 13.62 27.37
C GLU A 16 3.05 14.81 28.10
N ALA A 17 4.02 15.49 27.47
CA ALA A 17 4.63 16.69 28.02
C ALA A 17 5.17 17.61 26.92
N ASP A 18 5.34 18.89 27.23
CA ASP A 18 5.78 19.90 26.25
C ASP A 18 7.27 19.81 25.89
N TYR A 19 8.05 19.09 26.67
CA TYR A 19 9.48 18.88 26.43
C TYR A 19 9.83 17.39 26.39
N ARG A 20 10.63 17.01 25.38
CA ARG A 20 11.12 15.64 25.21
C ARG A 20 11.91 15.12 26.42
N SER A 21 12.60 16.01 27.12
CA SER A 21 13.36 15.70 28.35
C SER A 21 12.45 15.21 29.46
N GLU A 22 11.28 15.82 29.65
CA GLU A 22 10.30 15.43 30.68
C GLU A 22 9.70 14.05 30.38
N VAL A 23 9.34 13.80 29.12
CA VAL A 23 8.87 12.49 28.68
C VAL A 23 9.92 11.41 28.91
N ASN A 24 11.20 11.71 28.66
CA ASN A 24 12.29 10.77 28.91
C ASN A 24 12.56 10.54 30.40
N GLN A 25 12.46 11.57 31.24
CA GLN A 25 12.56 11.41 32.70
C GLN A 25 11.42 10.55 33.24
N HIS A 26 10.20 10.73 32.75
CA HIS A 26 9.07 9.86 33.11
C HIS A 26 9.34 8.41 32.70
N ARG A 27 9.79 8.17 31.46
CA ARG A 27 10.16 6.84 30.96
C ARG A 27 11.20 6.14 31.85
N LEU A 28 12.22 6.87 32.31
CA LEU A 28 13.27 6.32 33.16
C LEU A 28 12.78 6.00 34.58
N LYS A 29 11.85 6.80 35.12
CA LYS A 29 11.25 6.56 36.44
C LYS A 29 10.25 5.41 36.44
N ALA A 30 9.48 5.26 35.35
CA ALA A 30 8.40 4.29 35.26
C ALA A 30 8.88 2.84 34.98
N ASN A 31 10.12 2.64 34.55
CA ASN A 31 10.71 1.35 34.17
C ASN A 31 9.75 0.45 33.36
N PRO A 32 9.36 0.87 32.15
CA PRO A 32 8.26 0.27 31.41
C PRO A 32 8.53 -1.20 31.04
N SER A 33 7.51 -2.04 31.17
CA SER A 33 7.56 -3.47 30.83
C SER A 33 7.47 -3.74 29.32
N GLU A 34 7.07 -2.74 28.52
CA GLU A 34 7.03 -2.83 27.05
C GLU A 34 7.94 -1.77 26.39
N PRO A 35 8.40 -2.00 25.14
CA PRO A 35 9.18 -1.05 24.37
C PRO A 35 8.44 0.28 24.14
N MET A 36 9.14 1.40 24.36
CA MET A 36 8.57 2.75 24.31
C MET A 36 9.20 3.63 23.23
N ALA A 37 8.40 4.47 22.58
CA ALA A 37 8.87 5.52 21.69
C ALA A 37 8.47 6.91 22.20
N ILE A 38 9.39 7.89 22.12
CA ILE A 38 9.07 9.30 22.36
C ILE A 38 8.95 10.00 21.01
N ILE A 39 7.75 10.46 20.68
CA ILE A 39 7.44 11.08 19.39
C ILE A 39 6.75 12.43 19.60
N ASN A 40 6.79 13.29 18.58
CA ASN A 40 6.01 14.52 18.62
C ASN A 40 4.52 14.18 18.45
N LYS A 41 3.64 14.81 19.22
CA LYS A 41 2.19 14.55 19.19
C LYS A 41 1.59 14.73 17.80
N ARG A 42 2.11 15.65 16.99
CA ARG A 42 1.66 15.85 15.59
C ARG A 42 1.91 14.63 14.69
N ASP A 43 2.87 13.79 15.07
CA ASP A 43 3.28 12.60 14.33
C ASP A 43 2.64 11.33 14.93
N LEU A 44 1.79 11.46 15.96
CA LEU A 44 1.13 10.35 16.64
C LEU A 44 0.23 9.57 15.70
N ASP A 45 -0.63 10.24 14.93
CA ASP A 45 -1.52 9.57 13.98
C ASP A 45 -0.74 8.77 12.93
N ARG A 46 0.42 9.30 12.51
CA ARG A 46 1.33 8.62 11.58
C ARG A 46 2.04 7.44 12.25
N ALA A 47 2.42 7.56 13.51
CA ALA A 47 3.05 6.48 14.27
C ALA A 47 2.07 5.33 14.60
N LEU A 48 0.78 5.65 14.80
CA LEU A 48 -0.31 4.68 14.95
C LEU A 48 -0.79 4.12 13.59
N THR A 49 -0.36 4.71 12.48
CA THR A 49 -0.62 4.17 11.14
C THR A 49 0.42 3.08 10.84
N PRO A 50 0.03 1.85 10.46
CA PRO A 50 0.95 0.73 10.29
C PRO A 50 2.07 1.08 9.28
N THR A 51 3.33 0.93 9.74
CA THR A 51 4.53 1.45 9.06
C THR A 51 5.36 0.37 8.36
N THR A 52 5.09 -0.92 8.56
CA THR A 52 5.82 -2.00 7.92
C THR A 52 5.03 -2.68 6.80
N THR A 53 5.76 -3.31 5.87
CA THR A 53 5.15 -4.14 4.82
C THR A 53 4.37 -5.30 5.42
N ASP A 54 4.79 -5.86 6.56
CA ASP A 54 4.05 -6.93 7.26
C ASP A 54 2.79 -6.42 7.96
N ASP A 55 2.77 -5.19 8.47
CA ASP A 55 1.55 -4.58 9.03
C ASP A 55 0.56 -4.18 7.94
N LEU A 56 1.07 -3.69 6.80
CA LEU A 56 0.26 -3.49 5.60
C LEU A 56 -0.22 -4.83 5.03
N LYS A 57 0.58 -5.89 5.13
CA LYS A 57 0.20 -7.24 4.73
C LYS A 57 -0.90 -7.77 5.65
N ASN A 58 -0.81 -7.63 6.97
CA ASN A 58 -1.90 -8.01 7.88
C ASN A 58 -3.17 -7.15 7.67
N LYS A 59 -3.04 -5.89 7.24
CA LYS A 59 -4.16 -4.97 6.97
C LYS A 59 -4.84 -5.16 5.60
N TYR A 60 -4.10 -5.61 4.57
CA TYR A 60 -4.59 -5.70 3.18
C TYR A 60 -4.51 -7.10 2.56
N TYR A 61 -3.76 -8.02 3.17
CA TYR A 61 -3.73 -9.44 2.83
C TYR A 61 -4.35 -10.22 3.99
N VAL A 62 -5.53 -10.79 3.74
CA VAL A 62 -6.18 -11.72 4.67
C VAL A 62 -5.20 -12.85 5.00
N ARG A 63 -4.79 -12.94 6.26
CA ARG A 63 -3.98 -14.05 6.81
C ARG A 63 -4.75 -15.35 6.59
N ASP A 64 -4.09 -16.42 6.17
CA ASP A 64 -4.72 -17.75 6.16
C ASP A 64 -5.02 -18.11 7.63
N TYR A 65 -6.29 -18.01 8.04
CA TYR A 65 -6.80 -18.48 9.33
C TYR A 65 -6.93 -20.00 9.38
N ALA A 66 -6.80 -20.68 8.23
CA ALA A 66 -6.66 -22.12 8.18
C ALA A 66 -5.35 -22.54 8.87
N VAL A 67 -5.44 -22.92 10.13
CA VAL A 67 -4.30 -23.39 10.91
C VAL A 67 -3.87 -24.76 10.39
N LYS A 68 -2.57 -24.92 10.17
CA LYS A 68 -1.95 -26.22 9.89
C LYS A 68 -2.07 -27.08 11.15
N GLN A 69 -2.52 -28.33 11.02
CA GLN A 69 -2.58 -29.22 12.17
C GLN A 69 -1.15 -29.54 12.65
N GLN A 70 -1.00 -29.88 13.93
CA GLN A 70 0.30 -30.28 14.48
C GLN A 70 0.84 -31.48 13.70
N ASP A 71 2.11 -31.39 13.29
CA ASP A 71 2.81 -32.39 12.45
C ASP A 71 2.26 -32.60 11.03
N GLU A 72 1.29 -31.79 10.59
CA GLU A 72 0.78 -31.85 9.22
C GLU A 72 1.86 -31.31 8.25
N THR A 73 2.28 -32.12 7.28
CA THR A 73 3.17 -31.66 6.21
C THR A 73 2.45 -30.64 5.30
N LEU A 74 3.19 -29.86 4.51
CA LEU A 74 2.56 -28.92 3.56
C LEU A 74 1.66 -29.63 2.53
N VAL A 75 2.03 -30.84 2.09
CA VAL A 75 1.25 -31.64 1.15
C VAL A 75 -0.10 -32.03 1.75
N HIS A 76 -0.09 -32.62 2.95
CA HIS A 76 -1.30 -33.01 3.67
C HIS A 76 -2.22 -31.82 3.99
N TYR A 77 -1.63 -30.65 4.33
CA TYR A 77 -2.38 -29.39 4.49
C TYR A 77 -3.12 -28.98 3.22
N HIS A 78 -2.45 -29.01 2.07
CA HIS A 78 -3.06 -28.71 0.77
C HIS A 78 -4.14 -29.72 0.37
N GLU A 79 -3.94 -31.01 0.66
CA GLU A 79 -4.96 -32.04 0.40
C GLU A 79 -6.22 -31.86 1.24
N ARG A 80 -6.06 -31.55 2.54
CA ARG A 80 -7.20 -31.25 3.43
C ARG A 80 -7.98 -30.05 2.94
N LEU A 81 -7.30 -28.94 2.64
CA LEU A 81 -7.94 -27.76 2.08
C LEU A 81 -8.54 -28.04 0.69
N GLY A 82 -7.92 -28.91 -0.12
CA GLY A 82 -8.45 -29.36 -1.41
C GLY A 82 -9.78 -30.10 -1.29
N LYS A 83 -9.91 -31.00 -0.29
CA LYS A 83 -11.17 -31.69 0.01
C LYS A 83 -12.26 -30.70 0.44
N GLN A 84 -11.91 -29.74 1.30
CA GLN A 84 -12.83 -28.68 1.75
C GLN A 84 -13.26 -27.79 0.56
N LEU A 85 -12.32 -27.34 -0.26
CA LEU A 85 -12.58 -26.53 -1.44
C LEU A 85 -13.54 -27.23 -2.41
N ARG A 86 -13.34 -28.53 -2.65
CA ARG A 86 -14.21 -29.32 -3.54
C ARG A 86 -15.64 -29.41 -3.00
N LYS A 87 -15.81 -29.58 -1.69
CA LYS A 87 -17.13 -29.58 -1.05
C LYS A 87 -17.84 -28.23 -1.25
N LEU A 88 -17.15 -27.12 -0.97
CA LEU A 88 -17.72 -25.76 -1.15
C LEU A 88 -18.05 -25.47 -2.62
N PHE A 89 -17.17 -25.87 -3.54
CA PHE A 89 -17.40 -25.74 -4.98
C PHE A 89 -18.61 -26.55 -5.45
N ASN A 90 -18.76 -27.81 -5.00
CA ASN A 90 -19.90 -28.65 -5.33
C ASN A 90 -21.22 -28.11 -4.75
N ASN A 91 -21.16 -27.37 -3.66
CA ASN A 91 -22.30 -26.64 -3.09
C ASN A 91 -22.63 -25.34 -3.86
N GLY A 92 -21.96 -25.07 -4.98
CA GLY A 92 -22.24 -23.93 -5.85
C GLY A 92 -21.60 -22.61 -5.43
N MET A 93 -20.72 -22.61 -4.40
CA MET A 93 -20.05 -21.38 -3.97
C MET A 93 -19.10 -20.86 -5.05
N ASN A 94 -19.08 -19.52 -5.19
CA ASN A 94 -18.16 -18.84 -6.07
C ASN A 94 -16.78 -18.66 -5.41
N ARG A 95 -15.78 -18.30 -6.22
CA ARG A 95 -14.38 -18.21 -5.77
C ARG A 95 -14.20 -17.31 -4.54
N GLN A 96 -14.93 -16.20 -4.47
CA GLN A 96 -14.80 -15.24 -3.39
C GLN A 96 -15.45 -15.73 -2.10
N GLU A 97 -16.59 -16.41 -2.20
CA GLU A 97 -17.23 -17.11 -1.06
C GLU A 97 -16.30 -18.20 -0.51
N CYS A 98 -15.65 -18.99 -1.37
CA CYS A 98 -14.69 -20.00 -0.92
C CYS A 98 -13.47 -19.41 -0.19
N LEU A 99 -12.97 -18.23 -0.59
CA LEU A 99 -11.87 -17.56 0.12
C LEU A 99 -12.27 -17.19 1.55
N ILE A 100 -13.47 -16.63 1.70
CA ILE A 100 -14.00 -16.17 2.98
C ILE A 100 -14.27 -17.38 3.88
N GLU A 101 -14.98 -18.38 3.37
CA GLU A 101 -15.40 -19.56 4.13
C GLU A 101 -14.21 -20.42 4.59
N MET A 102 -13.19 -20.56 3.73
CA MET A 102 -12.00 -21.33 4.08
C MET A 102 -11.00 -20.53 4.92
N GLY A 103 -11.15 -19.20 4.99
CA GLY A 103 -10.19 -18.31 5.64
C GLY A 103 -8.78 -18.47 5.08
N ILE A 104 -8.63 -18.57 3.75
CA ILE A 104 -7.33 -18.72 3.08
C ILE A 104 -7.08 -17.60 2.06
N SER A 105 -5.82 -17.34 1.76
CA SER A 105 -5.37 -16.33 0.82
C SER A 105 -5.67 -16.74 -0.62
N ASN A 106 -5.70 -15.72 -1.49
CA ASN A 106 -5.83 -15.90 -2.92
C ASN A 106 -4.74 -16.81 -3.52
N SER A 107 -3.51 -16.75 -3.01
CA SER A 107 -2.40 -17.60 -3.44
C SER A 107 -2.64 -19.07 -3.07
N THR A 108 -3.00 -19.34 -1.81
CA THR A 108 -3.29 -20.69 -1.33
C THR A 108 -4.47 -21.29 -2.08
N LEU A 109 -5.55 -20.53 -2.27
CA LEU A 109 -6.69 -20.97 -3.06
C LEU A 109 -6.31 -21.26 -4.51
N SER A 110 -5.48 -20.42 -5.15
CA SER A 110 -5.06 -20.64 -6.55
C SER A 110 -4.23 -21.91 -6.71
N ASN A 111 -3.34 -22.20 -5.76
CA ASN A 111 -2.52 -23.41 -5.78
C ASN A 111 -3.38 -24.67 -5.61
N ILE A 112 -4.27 -24.67 -4.62
CA ILE A 112 -5.18 -25.81 -4.36
C ILE A 112 -6.15 -25.99 -5.53
N GLN A 113 -6.67 -24.90 -6.08
CA GLN A 113 -7.51 -24.93 -7.27
C GLN A 113 -6.81 -25.64 -8.45
N HIS A 114 -5.54 -25.31 -8.69
CA HIS A 114 -4.74 -25.93 -9.75
C HIS A 114 -4.51 -27.42 -9.47
N GLN A 115 -4.09 -27.77 -8.25
CA GLN A 115 -3.87 -29.16 -7.82
C GLN A 115 -5.12 -30.03 -7.91
N GLN A 116 -6.30 -29.46 -7.62
CA GLN A 116 -7.58 -30.16 -7.63
C GLN A 116 -8.29 -30.11 -8.99
N GLY A 117 -7.74 -29.41 -9.99
CA GLY A 117 -8.38 -29.23 -11.29
C GLY A 117 -9.73 -28.50 -11.23
N ILE A 118 -9.97 -27.69 -10.18
CA ILE A 118 -11.24 -26.97 -9.99
C ILE A 118 -11.24 -25.73 -10.89
N LYS A 119 -12.31 -25.55 -11.68
CA LYS A 119 -12.49 -24.37 -12.52
C LYS A 119 -13.70 -23.60 -12.06
N PHE A 120 -13.47 -22.60 -11.21
CA PHE A 120 -14.50 -21.60 -10.92
C PHE A 120 -14.92 -20.92 -12.23
N LYS A 121 -16.23 -20.90 -12.49
CA LYS A 121 -16.76 -20.04 -13.55
C LYS A 121 -16.26 -18.63 -13.26
N ARG A 122 -15.67 -17.96 -14.24
CA ARG A 122 -15.36 -16.53 -14.10
C ARG A 122 -16.66 -15.86 -13.68
N ASN A 123 -16.67 -15.22 -12.51
CA ASN A 123 -17.75 -14.30 -12.14
C ASN A 123 -17.62 -13.07 -13.05
N THR A 124 -17.91 -13.23 -14.33
CA THR A 124 -18.32 -12.13 -15.19
C THR A 124 -19.75 -11.81 -14.79
N LYS A 125 -19.95 -11.23 -13.60
CA LYS A 125 -20.99 -10.20 -13.52
C LYS A 125 -20.49 -9.09 -14.44
N ARG A 126 -20.76 -9.24 -15.73
CA ARG A 126 -20.61 -8.18 -16.72
C ARG A 126 -21.39 -7.03 -16.12
N ILE A 127 -20.70 -5.96 -15.76
CA ILE A 127 -21.34 -4.71 -15.40
C ILE A 127 -22.35 -4.47 -16.53
N SER A 128 -23.64 -4.35 -16.20
CA SER A 128 -24.66 -4.17 -17.22
C SER A 128 -24.26 -2.96 -18.08
N PRO A 129 -24.56 -2.96 -19.39
CA PRO A 129 -24.25 -1.82 -20.25
C PRO A 129 -24.77 -0.49 -19.67
N GLU A 130 -25.86 -0.53 -18.91
CA GLU A 130 -26.43 0.61 -18.18
C GLU A 130 -25.56 1.05 -17.00
N MET A 131 -25.17 0.13 -16.11
CA MET A 131 -24.27 0.45 -15.01
C MET A 131 -22.91 0.98 -15.51
N ARG A 132 -22.41 0.45 -16.64
CA ARG A 132 -21.18 0.94 -17.26
C ARG A 132 -21.35 2.37 -17.76
N ARG A 133 -22.47 2.67 -18.42
CA ARG A 133 -22.81 4.03 -18.88
C ARG A 133 -22.94 5.00 -17.70
N GLN A 134 -23.59 4.56 -16.62
CA GLN A 134 -23.74 5.38 -15.41
C GLN A 134 -22.37 5.69 -14.77
N ARG A 135 -21.51 4.68 -14.60
CA ARG A 135 -20.14 4.88 -14.07
C ARG A 135 -19.31 5.84 -14.92
N VAL A 136 -19.40 5.74 -16.24
CA VAL A 136 -18.71 6.68 -17.13
C VAL A 136 -19.26 8.09 -16.95
N LYS A 137 -20.58 8.25 -16.87
CA LYS A 137 -21.24 9.54 -16.63
C LYS A 137 -20.81 10.18 -15.31
N ASP A 138 -20.79 9.41 -14.22
CA ASP A 138 -20.44 9.88 -12.87
C ASP A 138 -18.98 10.32 -12.79
N VAL A 139 -18.07 9.55 -13.39
CA VAL A 139 -16.64 9.88 -13.47
C VAL A 139 -16.43 11.13 -14.33
N THR A 140 -17.03 11.19 -15.52
CA THR A 140 -16.92 12.36 -16.41
C THR A 140 -17.44 13.62 -15.72
N ALA A 141 -18.56 13.55 -15.01
CA ALA A 141 -19.11 14.69 -14.26
C ALA A 141 -18.18 15.16 -13.14
N CYS A 142 -17.57 14.23 -12.38
CA CYS A 142 -16.63 14.57 -11.32
C CYS A 142 -15.36 15.25 -11.88
N ILE A 143 -14.80 14.71 -12.96
CA ILE A 143 -13.60 15.27 -13.59
C ILE A 143 -13.91 16.63 -14.24
N ALA A 144 -15.06 16.78 -14.91
CA ALA A 144 -15.50 18.07 -15.47
C ALA A 144 -15.70 19.14 -14.38
N SER A 145 -16.09 18.74 -13.16
CA SER A 145 -16.16 19.63 -12.00
C SER A 145 -14.81 19.97 -11.35
N GLY A 146 -13.68 19.59 -11.97
CA GLY A 146 -12.33 19.91 -11.51
C GLY A 146 -11.79 18.99 -10.40
N LYS A 147 -12.47 17.87 -10.10
CA LYS A 147 -12.04 16.96 -9.03
C LYS A 147 -10.87 16.08 -9.49
N THR A 148 -9.99 15.76 -8.54
CA THR A 148 -8.89 14.82 -8.75
C THR A 148 -9.38 13.37 -8.86
N VAL A 149 -8.52 12.45 -9.31
CA VAL A 149 -8.83 11.01 -9.37
C VAL A 149 -9.18 10.46 -7.99
N ILE A 150 -8.48 10.90 -6.94
CA ILE A 150 -8.67 10.43 -5.57
C ILE A 150 -10.04 10.87 -5.04
N GLU A 151 -10.43 12.13 -5.29
CA GLU A 151 -11.75 12.64 -4.90
C GLU A 151 -12.86 11.97 -5.69
N THR A 152 -12.64 11.75 -6.99
CA THR A 152 -13.59 11.02 -7.84
C THR A 152 -13.79 9.59 -7.33
N ALA A 153 -12.72 8.89 -6.95
CA ALA A 153 -12.80 7.53 -6.39
C ALA A 153 -13.63 7.47 -5.10
N LYS A 154 -13.48 8.46 -4.22
CA LYS A 154 -14.27 8.57 -2.97
C LYS A 154 -15.75 8.81 -3.25
N ILE A 155 -16.07 9.63 -4.25
CA ILE A 155 -17.46 9.98 -4.59
C ILE A 155 -18.16 8.83 -5.32
N THR A 156 -17.50 8.23 -6.30
CA THR A 156 -18.12 7.24 -7.18
C THR A 156 -17.95 5.81 -6.67
N GLY A 157 -17.09 5.58 -5.67
CA GLY A 157 -16.72 4.24 -5.19
C GLY A 157 -16.01 3.39 -6.27
N ILE A 158 -15.42 4.03 -7.28
CA ILE A 158 -14.75 3.38 -8.40
C ILE A 158 -13.24 3.43 -8.14
N ALA A 159 -12.55 2.31 -8.35
CA ALA A 159 -11.10 2.24 -8.19
C ALA A 159 -10.36 3.23 -9.11
N ASP A 160 -9.30 3.85 -8.58
CA ASP A 160 -8.46 4.82 -9.28
C ASP A 160 -8.03 4.36 -10.67
N SER A 161 -7.63 3.09 -10.80
CA SER A 161 -7.20 2.49 -12.07
C SER A 161 -8.31 2.52 -13.12
N ALA A 162 -9.55 2.21 -12.72
CA ALA A 162 -10.71 2.24 -13.61
C ALA A 162 -11.07 3.69 -14.01
N ILE A 163 -10.91 4.65 -13.10
CA ILE A 163 -11.09 6.08 -13.41
C ILE A 163 -10.08 6.53 -14.46
N TYR A 164 -8.79 6.19 -14.31
CA TYR A 164 -7.77 6.51 -15.32
C TYR A 164 -8.11 5.95 -16.71
N HIS A 165 -8.64 4.72 -16.79
CA HIS A 165 -9.07 4.15 -18.05
C HIS A 165 -10.27 4.89 -18.65
N ILE A 166 -11.24 5.31 -17.82
CA ILE A 166 -12.41 6.08 -18.27
C ILE A 166 -11.99 7.45 -18.77
N VAL A 167 -11.20 8.19 -17.99
CA VAL A 167 -10.65 9.50 -18.38
C VAL A 167 -9.92 9.41 -19.72
N LYS A 168 -8.99 8.46 -19.86
CA LYS A 168 -8.23 8.26 -21.10
C LYS A 168 -9.13 7.93 -22.29
N ALA A 169 -10.15 7.08 -22.09
CA ALA A 169 -11.09 6.69 -23.14
C ALA A 169 -12.03 7.83 -23.54
N GLN A 170 -12.27 8.80 -22.66
CA GLN A 170 -13.09 9.98 -22.91
C GLN A 170 -12.28 11.21 -23.34
N GLY A 171 -10.95 11.12 -23.41
CA GLY A 171 -10.08 12.25 -23.77
C GLY A 171 -10.11 13.40 -22.77
N LEU A 172 -10.45 13.14 -21.50
CA LEU A 172 -10.55 14.16 -20.46
C LEU A 172 -9.16 14.48 -19.88
N GLU A 173 -8.91 15.76 -19.60
CA GLU A 173 -7.71 16.18 -18.87
C GLU A 173 -7.99 16.20 -17.37
N ILE A 174 -7.14 15.54 -16.58
CA ILE A 174 -7.23 15.61 -15.12
C ILE A 174 -6.38 16.80 -14.65
N GLN A 175 -7.01 17.79 -14.03
CA GLN A 175 -6.29 18.85 -13.32
C GLN A 175 -5.40 18.25 -12.22
N GLY A 176 -4.13 18.62 -12.21
CA GLY A 176 -3.13 18.05 -11.30
C GLY A 176 -2.44 16.79 -11.80
N SER A 177 -2.78 16.26 -12.98
CA SER A 177 -2.04 15.16 -13.62
C SER A 177 -0.72 15.60 -14.26
N LYS A 178 0.04 16.47 -13.59
CA LYS A 178 1.49 16.63 -13.82
C LYS A 178 2.22 15.37 -13.34
N ARG A 179 1.87 14.21 -13.88
CA ARG A 179 2.63 12.96 -13.71
C ARG A 179 3.98 13.00 -14.43
N ASP A 180 4.25 14.04 -15.21
CA ASP A 180 5.55 14.32 -15.80
C ASP A 180 6.08 15.72 -15.45
N ARG A 181 6.01 16.13 -14.17
CA ARG A 181 7.11 17.00 -13.70
C ARG A 181 8.34 16.12 -13.66
N VAL A 182 9.08 16.12 -14.76
CA VAL A 182 10.43 15.59 -14.88
C VAL A 182 11.30 16.41 -13.93
N VAL A 183 11.29 16.03 -12.66
CA VAL A 183 12.10 16.67 -11.62
C VAL A 183 13.53 16.18 -11.83
N PRO A 184 14.48 17.07 -12.17
CA PRO A 184 15.87 16.69 -12.27
C PRO A 184 16.38 16.31 -10.87
N VAL A 185 17.22 15.28 -10.82
CA VAL A 185 17.74 14.72 -9.56
C VAL A 185 19.26 14.67 -9.62
N GLY A 186 19.92 15.08 -8.54
CA GLY A 186 21.34 14.94 -8.31
C GLY A 186 21.63 13.71 -7.44
N LEU A 187 22.68 12.98 -7.77
CA LEU A 187 23.28 11.98 -6.89
C LEU A 187 24.62 12.51 -6.40
N SER A 188 24.74 12.79 -5.11
CA SER A 188 25.96 13.29 -4.48
C SER A 188 26.74 12.18 -3.81
N ARG A 189 28.05 12.13 -4.07
CA ARG A 189 28.99 11.25 -3.37
C ARG A 189 30.33 11.94 -3.27
N ASN A 190 30.89 12.03 -2.06
CA ASN A 190 32.18 12.66 -1.79
C ASN A 190 32.29 14.09 -2.38
N GLY A 191 31.23 14.88 -2.26
CA GLY A 191 31.18 16.27 -2.77
C GLY A 191 31.02 16.42 -4.30
N LYS A 192 31.00 15.32 -5.07
CA LYS A 192 30.69 15.35 -6.51
C LYS A 192 29.23 15.02 -6.75
N VAL A 193 28.55 15.83 -7.57
CA VAL A 193 27.13 15.67 -7.89
C VAL A 193 26.95 15.24 -9.35
N LEU A 194 26.35 14.07 -9.55
CA LEU A 194 25.91 13.59 -10.86
C LEU A 194 24.48 14.04 -11.12
N LYS A 195 24.25 14.82 -12.17
CA LYS A 195 22.92 15.36 -12.50
C LYS A 195 22.19 14.44 -13.48
N PHE A 196 20.94 14.11 -13.18
CA PHE A 196 20.06 13.32 -14.02
C PHE A 196 18.82 14.12 -14.38
N ARG A 197 18.41 14.03 -15.65
CA ARG A 197 17.21 14.71 -16.14
C ARG A 197 15.93 14.21 -15.46
N SER A 198 15.90 12.99 -14.92
CA SER A 198 14.73 12.45 -14.22
C SER A 198 15.11 11.41 -13.18
N MET A 199 14.21 11.19 -12.23
CA MET A 199 14.29 10.11 -11.25
C MET A 199 14.44 8.73 -11.89
N THR A 200 13.71 8.45 -12.97
CA THR A 200 13.78 7.17 -13.67
C THR A 200 15.19 6.90 -14.22
N LYS A 201 15.87 7.94 -14.73
CA LYS A 201 17.25 7.81 -15.22
C LYS A 201 18.24 7.59 -14.08
N ALA A 202 18.07 8.29 -12.96
CA ALA A 202 18.89 8.11 -11.77
C ALA A 202 18.70 6.71 -11.15
N ALA A 203 17.46 6.22 -11.06
CA ALA A 203 17.14 4.88 -10.59
C ALA A 203 17.74 3.79 -11.48
N LYS A 204 17.68 3.98 -12.81
CA LYS A 204 18.31 3.08 -13.78
C LYS A 204 19.83 3.03 -13.63
N PHE A 205 20.48 4.18 -13.42
CA PHE A 205 21.93 4.26 -13.16
C PHE A 205 22.33 3.49 -11.89
N LEU A 206 21.52 3.58 -10.84
CA LEU A 206 21.74 2.85 -9.58
C LEU A 206 21.24 1.40 -9.64
N ALA A 207 20.65 0.94 -10.74
CA ALA A 207 20.02 -0.38 -10.89
C ALA A 207 19.03 -0.69 -9.75
N VAL A 208 18.14 0.24 -9.45
CA VAL A 208 17.05 0.11 -8.47
C VAL A 208 15.71 0.44 -9.12
N SER A 209 14.60 0.00 -8.52
CA SER A 209 13.27 0.37 -9.01
C SER A 209 12.99 1.87 -8.73
N VAL A 210 12.11 2.47 -9.54
CA VAL A 210 11.68 3.87 -9.33
C VAL A 210 10.98 4.04 -7.97
N SER A 211 10.22 3.04 -7.52
CA SER A 211 9.58 3.07 -6.20
C SER A 211 10.59 3.03 -5.05
N GLN A 212 11.66 2.23 -5.19
CA GLN A 212 12.73 2.18 -4.21
C GLN A 212 13.50 3.50 -4.19
N PHE A 213 13.82 4.06 -5.36
CA PHE A 213 14.47 5.37 -5.43
C PHE A 213 13.65 6.47 -4.75
N GLN A 214 12.34 6.53 -5.06
CA GLN A 214 11.40 7.47 -4.45
C GLN A 214 11.36 7.34 -2.93
N HIS A 215 11.30 6.11 -2.43
CA HIS A 215 11.29 5.84 -0.99
C HIS A 215 12.55 6.40 -0.30
N TYR A 216 13.74 6.12 -0.82
CA TYR A 216 14.97 6.62 -0.20
C TYR A 216 15.07 8.15 -0.27
N ARG A 217 14.60 8.77 -1.35
CA ARG A 217 14.49 10.23 -1.45
C ARG A 217 13.61 10.79 -0.34
N ASP A 218 12.40 10.25 -0.18
CA ASP A 218 11.40 10.78 0.76
C ASP A 218 11.82 10.62 2.23
N PHE A 219 12.66 9.63 2.52
CA PHE A 219 13.23 9.38 3.84
C PHE A 219 14.65 9.93 4.01
N ASN A 220 15.15 10.71 3.03
CA ASN A 220 16.49 11.29 3.01
C ASN A 220 17.61 10.28 3.33
N LYS A 221 17.51 9.09 2.72
CA LYS A 221 18.45 7.98 2.87
C LYS A 221 19.34 7.85 1.65
N ASP A 222 20.58 7.44 1.87
CA ASP A 222 21.52 7.15 0.80
C ASP A 222 21.19 5.83 0.09
N ILE A 223 21.32 5.80 -1.24
CA ILE A 223 21.29 4.58 -2.04
C ILE A 223 22.69 4.30 -2.58
N LYS A 224 23.24 3.13 -2.24
CA LYS A 224 24.54 2.66 -2.75
C LYS A 224 25.67 3.70 -2.55
N GLY A 225 25.63 4.42 -1.43
CA GLY A 225 26.60 5.48 -1.09
C GLY A 225 26.40 6.80 -1.83
N TYR A 226 25.24 7.02 -2.43
CA TYR A 226 24.84 8.30 -3.02
C TYR A 226 23.69 8.92 -2.24
N SER A 227 23.85 10.19 -1.87
CA SER A 227 22.78 11.01 -1.33
C SER A 227 21.95 11.61 -2.47
N ILE A 228 20.63 11.59 -2.32
CA ILE A 228 19.70 12.06 -3.35
C ILE A 228 19.40 13.54 -3.12
N ILE A 229 19.63 14.37 -4.13
CA ILE A 229 19.38 15.82 -4.09
C ILE A 229 18.33 16.16 -5.14
N GLU A 230 17.29 16.88 -4.75
CA GLU A 230 16.34 17.43 -5.73
C GLU A 230 16.96 18.67 -6.38
N LEU A 231 17.06 18.68 -7.71
CA LEU A 231 17.55 19.83 -8.44
C LEU A 231 16.36 20.71 -8.79
N THR A 232 16.44 21.99 -8.48
CA THR A 232 15.50 22.97 -9.02
C THR A 232 15.62 22.97 -10.55
N PRO A 233 14.51 22.84 -11.29
CA PRO A 233 14.56 22.94 -12.74
C PRO A 233 15.05 24.35 -13.12
N GLU A 234 16.06 24.41 -13.99
CA GLU A 234 16.49 25.69 -14.57
C GLU A 234 15.32 26.29 -15.38
N PRO A 235 15.10 27.61 -15.31
CA PRO A 235 14.10 28.27 -16.14
C PRO A 235 14.44 28.04 -17.61
N ILE A 236 13.47 27.53 -18.36
CA ILE A 236 13.56 27.42 -19.81
C ILE A 236 13.45 28.85 -20.35
N HIS A 237 14.53 29.37 -20.93
CA HIS A 237 14.51 30.58 -21.76
C HIS A 237 14.19 30.21 -23.21
#